data_AF-A0A2V5VBP3-F1
#
_entry.id   AF-A0A2V5VBP3-F1
#
_cell.length_a   1.000
_cell.length_b   1.000
_cell.length_c   1.000
_cell.angle_alpha   90.00
_cell.angle_beta   90.00
_cell.angle_gamma   90.00
#
_symmetry.space_group_name_H-M   'P 1'
#
loop_
_entity.id
_entity.type
_entity.pdbx_description
1 polymer ?
#
loop_
_entity_poly.entity_id
_entity_poly.type
_entity_poly.pdbx_seq_one_letter_code
_entity_poly.pdbx_strand_id
1 'polypeptide(L)'
;MYSWSMTQSAAHAQNTDSVLMIRPGRFYPNPETAADNAFQRDANRDLDALTLVARNEFDAAVQTLRAAGVNVHVFEDTAEPEKPD
;
A
#
# COMPACT_ATOMS: atom_id res chain seq x y z
N MET A 1 46.18 -7.07 -29.15
CA MET A 1 44.83 -7.68 -29.27
C MET A 1 44.31 -7.82 -27.85
N TYR A 2 43.58 -6.81 -27.35
CA TYR A 2 43.10 -6.81 -25.96
C TYR A 2 41.72 -7.44 -25.91
N SER A 3 41.63 -8.62 -25.29
CA SER A 3 40.36 -9.31 -25.05
C SER A 3 39.78 -8.82 -23.73
N TRP A 4 38.73 -8.00 -23.79
CA TRP A 4 37.93 -7.63 -22.63
C TRP A 4 36.91 -8.75 -22.38
N SER A 5 37.01 -9.43 -21.23
CA SER A 5 35.93 -10.27 -20.74
C SER A 5 34.88 -9.37 -20.10
N MET A 6 33.70 -9.27 -20.71
CA MET A 6 32.53 -8.66 -20.08
C MET A 6 32.06 -9.56 -18.94
N THR A 7 32.38 -9.19 -17.70
CA THR A 7 31.69 -9.75 -16.55
C THR A 7 30.24 -9.27 -16.64
N GLN A 8 29.36 -10.18 -17.02
CA GLN A 8 27.92 -9.93 -17.05
C GLN A 8 27.47 -9.67 -15.61
N SER A 9 27.13 -8.41 -15.32
CA SER A 9 26.57 -8.04 -14.02
C SER A 9 25.22 -8.76 -13.92
N ALA A 10 25.13 -9.77 -13.06
CA ALA A 10 23.87 -10.41 -12.75
C ALA A 10 22.92 -9.30 -12.26
N ALA A 11 21.84 -9.08 -12.99
CA ALA A 11 20.80 -8.13 -12.61
C ALA A 11 20.47 -8.36 -11.14
N HIS A 12 20.52 -7.29 -10.35
CA HIS A 12 20.26 -7.35 -8.93
C HIS A 12 18.78 -7.71 -8.75
N ALA A 13 18.48 -9.01 -8.64
CA ALA A 13 17.15 -9.52 -8.33
C ALA A 13 16.80 -9.06 -6.92
N GLN A 14 16.16 -7.89 -6.82
CA GLN A 14 15.47 -7.45 -5.62
C GLN A 14 14.18 -8.28 -5.51
N ASN A 15 14.34 -9.56 -5.17
CA ASN A 15 13.21 -10.44 -4.94
C ASN A 15 12.77 -10.29 -3.49
N THR A 16 12.12 -9.19 -3.16
CA THR A 16 11.39 -9.13 -1.90
C THR A 16 10.11 -9.91 -2.10
N ASP A 17 10.16 -11.22 -1.84
CA ASP A 17 9.01 -12.13 -1.89
C ASP A 17 7.96 -11.81 -0.80
N SER A 18 8.15 -10.75 -0.01
CA SER A 18 7.33 -10.40 1.14
C SER A 18 6.93 -8.93 1.16
N VAL A 19 5.66 -8.65 1.45
CA VAL A 19 5.11 -7.30 1.58
C VAL A 19 4.47 -7.14 2.96
N LEU A 20 4.73 -6.01 3.60
CA LEU A 20 4.05 -5.57 4.81
C LEU A 20 2.93 -4.61 4.41
N MET A 21 1.71 -4.87 4.87
CA MET A 21 0.55 -4.00 4.65
C MET A 21 -0.13 -3.67 5.98
N ILE A 22 -0.57 -2.43 6.15
CA ILE A 22 -1.31 -1.99 7.33
C ILE A 22 -2.77 -1.80 6.92
N ARG A 23 -3.69 -2.57 7.52
CA ARG A 23 -5.11 -2.45 7.25
C ARG A 23 -5.64 -1.16 7.88
N PRO A 24 -6.25 -0.24 7.12
CA PRO A 24 -6.76 1.01 7.68
C PRO A 24 -7.88 0.76 8.70
N GLY A 25 -7.78 1.41 9.86
CA GLY A 25 -8.80 1.42 10.90
C GLY A 25 -9.90 2.45 10.64
N ARG A 26 -9.51 3.62 10.13
CA ARG A 26 -10.38 4.68 9.59
C ARG A 26 -9.74 5.21 8.30
N PHE A 27 -10.56 5.54 7.32
CA PHE A 27 -10.10 6.14 6.06
C PHE A 27 -10.80 7.47 5.85
N TYR A 28 -10.06 8.56 6.02
CA TYR A 28 -10.52 9.91 5.74
C TYR A 28 -9.43 10.67 4.97
N PRO A 29 -9.81 11.59 4.08
CA PRO A 29 -8.82 12.43 3.41
C PRO A 29 -8.14 13.35 4.42
N ASN A 30 -6.80 13.44 4.38
CA ASN A 30 -6.07 14.40 5.21
C ASN A 30 -6.55 15.83 4.84
N PRO A 31 -7.17 16.57 5.79
CA PRO A 31 -7.75 17.88 5.53
C PRO A 31 -6.69 18.95 5.21
N GLU A 32 -5.46 18.79 5.69
CA GLU A 32 -4.37 19.75 5.44
C GLU A 32 -3.89 19.70 3.99
N THR A 33 -4.00 18.54 3.33
CA THR A 33 -3.63 18.36 1.92
C THR A 33 -4.84 18.37 0.99
N ALA A 34 -6.06 18.41 1.53
CA ALA A 34 -7.31 18.36 0.75
C ALA A 34 -7.41 19.46 -0.31
N ALA A 35 -6.85 20.63 -0.04
CA ALA A 35 -6.85 21.75 -0.97
C ALA A 35 -5.90 21.55 -2.17
N ASP A 36 -4.81 20.79 -1.99
CA ASP A 36 -3.71 20.68 -2.96
C ASP A 36 -3.59 19.30 -3.61
N ASN A 37 -4.29 18.29 -3.09
CA ASN A 37 -4.27 16.94 -3.65
C ASN A 37 -5.35 16.79 -4.72
N ALA A 38 -4.96 16.93 -5.99
CA ALA A 38 -5.84 16.74 -7.14
C ALA A 38 -6.49 15.34 -7.25
N PHE A 39 -6.04 14.36 -6.44
CA PHE A 39 -6.64 13.02 -6.34
C PHE A 39 -7.66 12.89 -5.20
N GLN A 40 -7.70 13.84 -4.25
CA GLN A 40 -8.72 13.90 -3.22
C GLN A 40 -10.00 14.49 -3.82
N ARG A 41 -11.00 13.65 -4.02
CA ARG A 41 -12.35 14.07 -4.40
C ARG A 41 -13.16 14.36 -3.14
N ASP A 42 -14.04 15.36 -3.21
CA ASP A 42 -15.02 15.66 -2.16
C ASP A 42 -15.80 14.39 -1.80
N ALA A 43 -15.39 13.78 -0.70
CA ALA A 43 -16.09 12.66 -0.11
C ALA A 43 -17.26 13.23 0.70
N ASN A 44 -18.30 13.68 0.01
CA ASN A 44 -19.61 13.93 0.62
C ASN A 44 -20.31 12.59 0.98
N ARG A 45 -19.50 11.57 1.28
CA ARG A 45 -19.88 10.20 1.61
C ARG A 45 -19.65 10.01 3.09
N ASP A 46 -20.55 9.26 3.70
CA ASP A 46 -20.40 8.73 5.04
C ASP A 46 -18.99 8.11 5.23
N LEU A 47 -18.24 8.60 6.21
CA LEU A 47 -16.86 8.20 6.49
C LEU A 47 -16.77 6.70 6.84
N ASP A 48 -17.81 6.15 7.46
CA ASP A 48 -17.87 4.72 7.77
C ASP A 48 -18.03 3.89 6.49
N ALA A 49 -18.88 4.35 5.56
CA ALA A 49 -19.04 3.71 4.25
C ALA A 49 -17.75 3.80 3.43
N LEU A 50 -17.03 4.93 3.49
CA LEU A 50 -15.75 5.10 2.82
C LEU A 50 -14.68 4.16 3.40
N THR A 51 -14.61 4.05 4.73
CA THR A 51 -13.71 3.13 5.42
C THR A 51 -14.00 1.68 5.05
N LEU A 52 -15.28 1.29 4.95
CA LEU A 52 -15.67 -0.05 4.52
C LEU A 52 -15.21 -0.35 3.09
N VAL A 53 -15.40 0.59 2.16
CA VAL A 53 -14.92 0.43 0.77
C VAL A 53 -13.40 0.28 0.73
N ALA A 54 -12.66 1.14 1.44
CA ALA A 54 -11.21 1.07 1.51
C ALA A 54 -10.70 -0.26 2.09
N ARG A 55 -11.39 -0.80 3.11
CA ARG A 55 -11.08 -2.12 3.68
C ARG A 55 -11.34 -3.26 2.69
N ASN A 56 -12.43 -3.20 1.94
CA ASN A 56 -12.73 -4.20 0.91
C ASN A 56 -11.69 -4.18 -0.22
N GLU A 57 -11.28 -3.00 -0.67
CA GLU A 57 -10.22 -2.85 -1.67
C GLU A 57 -8.87 -3.35 -1.15
N PHE A 58 -8.53 -3.05 0.10
CA PHE A 58 -7.34 -3.57 0.77
C PHE A 58 -7.34 -5.11 0.80
N ASP A 59 -8.45 -5.73 1.20
CA ASP A 59 -8.58 -7.18 1.25
C ASP A 59 -8.43 -7.82 -0.13
N ALA A 60 -9.01 -7.21 -1.18
CA ALA A 60 -8.86 -7.68 -2.55
C ALA A 60 -7.39 -7.62 -3.01
N ALA A 61 -6.66 -6.57 -2.66
CA ALA A 61 -5.23 -6.44 -2.97
C ALA A 61 -4.39 -7.51 -2.24
N VAL A 62 -4.63 -7.72 -0.94
CA VAL A 62 -3.96 -8.78 -0.15
C VAL A 62 -4.18 -10.15 -0.78
N GLN A 63 -5.42 -10.48 -1.17
CA GLN A 63 -5.73 -11.76 -1.80
C GLN A 63 -5.02 -11.92 -3.15
N THR A 64 -4.99 -10.86 -3.95
CA THR A 64 -4.34 -10.86 -5.27
C THR A 64 -2.83 -11.12 -5.14
N LEU A 65 -2.17 -10.44 -4.20
CA LEU A 65 -0.74 -10.62 -3.94
C LEU A 65 -0.42 -12.03 -3.42
N ARG A 66 -1.23 -12.55 -2.50
CA ARG A 66 -1.07 -13.92 -1.99
C ARG A 66 -1.27 -14.96 -3.09
N ALA A 67 -2.27 -14.78 -3.95
CA ALA A 67 -2.50 -15.66 -5.09
C ALA A 67 -1.34 -15.63 -6.10
N ALA A 68 -0.63 -14.50 -6.21
CA ALA A 68 0.58 -14.37 -7.01
C ALA A 68 1.84 -14.98 -6.35
N GLY A 69 1.73 -15.58 -5.16
CA GLY A 69 2.83 -16.20 -4.43
C GLY A 69 3.63 -15.25 -3.54
N VAL A 70 3.17 -14.00 -3.37
CA VAL A 70 3.81 -13.02 -2.48
C VAL A 70 3.40 -13.31 -1.03
N ASN A 71 4.37 -13.32 -0.13
CA ASN A 71 4.13 -13.43 1.31
C ASN A 71 3.64 -12.09 1.87
N VAL A 72 2.36 -11.99 2.23
CA VAL A 72 1.77 -10.72 2.71
C VAL A 72 1.53 -10.75 4.22
N HIS A 73 2.27 -9.91 4.94
CA HIS A 73 2.10 -9.65 6.36
C HIS A 73 1.13 -8.48 6.57
N VAL A 74 -0.04 -8.75 7.14
CA VAL A 74 -1.05 -7.72 7.44
C VAL A 74 -1.02 -7.39 8.93
N PHE A 75 -0.92 -6.10 9.24
CA PHE A 75 -1.09 -5.57 10.58
C PHE A 75 -2.36 -4.71 10.62
N GLU A 76 -3.18 -4.89 11.65
CA GLU A 76 -4.34 -4.01 11.87
C GLU A 76 -3.85 -2.66 12.37
N ASP A 77 -4.25 -1.57 11.71
CA ASP A 77 -4.12 -0.26 12.30
C ASP A 77 -5.08 -0.18 13.49
N THR A 78 -4.53 0.06 14.68
CA THR A 78 -5.33 0.21 15.88
C THR A 78 -5.98 1.58 15.87
N ALA A 79 -7.29 1.63 16.15
CA ALA A 79 -8.03 2.89 16.30
C ALA A 79 -7.47 3.77 17.44
N GLU A 80 -6.67 3.18 18.33
CA GLU A 80 -6.05 3.82 19.48
C GLU A 80 -4.54 3.56 19.52
N PRO A 81 -3.73 4.56 19.93
CA PRO A 81 -4.12 5.97 20.06
C PRO A 81 -4.45 6.59 18.70
N GLU A 82 -5.34 7.59 18.67
CA GLU A 82 -5.52 8.42 17.48
C GLU A 82 -4.14 8.95 17.07
N LYS A 83 -3.68 8.51 15.89
CA LYS A 83 -2.44 9.02 15.32
C LYS A 83 -2.82 10.34 14.67
N PRO A 84 -2.34 11.49 15.18
CA PRO A 84 -2.50 12.74 14.45
C PRO A 84 -1.77 12.57 13.11
N ASP A 85 -2.50 12.81 12.01
CA ASP A 85 -1.93 12.95 10.67
C ASP A 85 -0.88 14.08 10.63
#